data_AF-A0A059XNZ2-F1
#
_entry.id   AF-A0A059XNZ2-F1
#
_cell.length_a   1.000
_cell.length_b   1.000
_cell.length_c   1.000
_cell.angle_alpha   90.00
_cell.angle_beta   90.00
_cell.angle_gamma   90.00
#
_symmetry.space_group_name_H-M   'P 1'
#
loop_
_entity.id
_entity.type
_entity.pdbx_description
1 polymer ?
#
loop_
_entity_poly.entity_id
_entity_poly.type
_entity_poly.pdbx_seq_one_letter_code
_entity_poly.pdbx_strand_id
1 'polypeptide(L)'
;PERVVHARGAGAHGVFQVKNSMKRYTKAAFLQEEGQETPVFARFSTVLHGLGSPETVRDPRGSPYKFYTKQGNYDFVGNNTPV
;
A
#
# COMPACT_ATOMS: atom_id res chain seq x y z
N PRO A 1 -16.88 9.71 10.30
CA PRO A 1 -16.98 10.26 8.92
C PRO A 1 -16.22 9.33 7.97
N GLU A 2 -16.72 9.10 6.76
CA GLU A 2 -15.99 8.34 5.76
C GLU A 2 -14.83 9.16 5.17
N ARG A 3 -13.92 8.50 4.44
CA ARG A 3 -12.86 9.23 3.72
C ARG A 3 -13.52 10.03 2.59
N VAL A 4 -13.01 11.25 2.34
CA VAL A 4 -13.51 12.13 1.26
C VAL A 4 -13.48 11.43 -0.11
N VAL A 5 -12.47 10.59 -0.33
CA VAL A 5 -12.32 9.67 -1.47
C VAL A 5 -11.85 8.31 -0.96
N HIS A 6 -12.03 7.25 -1.74
CA HIS A 6 -11.66 5.90 -1.34
C HIS A 6 -12.38 5.39 -0.08
N ALA A 7 -13.65 5.78 0.09
CA ALA A 7 -14.45 5.41 1.25
C ALA A 7 -14.67 3.88 1.31
N ARG A 8 -15.12 3.27 0.21
CA ARG A 8 -15.26 1.81 0.09
C ARG A 8 -13.89 1.15 -0.07
N GLY A 9 -13.56 0.22 0.82
CA GLY A 9 -12.34 -0.56 0.71
C GLY A 9 -12.19 -1.63 1.78
N ALA A 10 -11.29 -2.57 1.54
CA ALA A 10 -10.95 -3.68 2.43
C ALA A 10 -9.43 -3.72 2.64
N GLY A 11 -8.97 -4.29 3.75
CA GLY A 11 -7.55 -4.34 4.08
C GLY A 11 -7.10 -5.71 4.56
N ALA A 12 -5.79 -5.94 4.43
CA ALA A 12 -5.14 -7.18 4.83
C ALA A 12 -3.74 -6.90 5.39
N HIS A 13 -3.33 -7.72 6.37
CA HIS A 13 -1.96 -7.75 6.86
C HIS A 13 -1.11 -8.69 5.99
N GLY A 14 0.19 -8.41 5.90
CA GLY A 14 1.14 -9.28 5.19
C GLY A 14 2.59 -8.93 5.51
N VAL A 15 3.49 -9.49 4.70
CA VAL A 15 4.93 -9.28 4.79
C VAL A 15 5.48 -8.91 3.41
N PHE A 16 6.27 -7.84 3.34
CA PHE A 16 7.11 -7.52 2.20
C PHE A 16 8.51 -8.10 2.43
N GLN A 17 9.04 -8.83 1.46
CA GLN A 17 10.40 -9.34 1.49
C GLN A 17 11.20 -8.73 0.35
N VAL A 18 12.32 -8.09 0.66
CA VAL A 18 13.20 -7.53 -0.37
C VAL A 18 13.99 -8.66 -1.05
N LYS A 19 13.89 -8.74 -2.38
CA LYS A 19 14.55 -9.81 -3.16
C LYS A 19 16.04 -9.57 -3.38
N ASN A 20 16.47 -8.32 -3.56
CA ASN A 20 17.87 -7.94 -3.76
C ASN A 20 18.16 -6.68 -2.95
N SER A 21 19.35 -6.57 -2.37
CA SER A 21 19.76 -5.35 -1.67
C SER A 21 19.69 -4.12 -2.60
N MET A 22 19.04 -3.06 -2.13
CA MET A 22 18.93 -1.78 -2.84
C MET A 22 19.89 -0.72 -2.28
N LYS A 23 20.89 -1.11 -1.48
CA LYS A 23 21.92 -0.23 -0.87
C LYS A 23 22.55 0.75 -1.87
N ARG A 24 22.77 0.31 -3.11
CA ARG A 24 23.31 1.14 -4.19
C ARG A 24 22.45 2.37 -4.52
N TYR A 25 21.13 2.26 -4.33
CA TYR A 25 20.16 3.25 -4.79
C TYR A 25 19.51 4.03 -3.65
N THR A 26 19.43 3.46 -2.44
CA THR A 26 18.71 4.07 -1.33
C THR A 26 19.25 3.63 0.02
N LYS A 27 19.09 4.50 1.03
CA LYS A 27 19.37 4.22 2.44
C LYS A 27 18.12 3.74 3.20
N ALA A 28 16.99 3.54 2.53
CA ALA A 28 15.73 3.13 3.15
C ALA A 28 15.87 1.76 3.85
N ALA A 29 15.67 1.74 5.17
CA ALA A 29 15.98 0.60 6.03
C ALA A 29 15.33 -0.74 5.63
N PHE A 30 14.14 -0.71 5.01
CA PHE A 30 13.42 -1.93 4.61
C PHE A 30 13.87 -2.54 3.29
N LEU A 31 14.85 -1.92 2.61
CA LEU A 31 15.38 -2.32 1.31
C LEU A 31 16.89 -2.65 1.35
N GLN A 32 17.49 -2.77 2.53
CA GLN A 32 18.95 -2.84 2.67
C GLN A 32 19.52 -4.24 2.53
N GLU A 33 18.92 -5.27 3.15
CA GLU A 33 19.45 -6.64 3.13
C GLU A 33 18.54 -7.59 2.36
N GLU A 34 19.08 -8.39 1.44
CA GLU A 34 18.32 -9.44 0.77
C GLU A 34 17.62 -10.38 1.76
N GLY A 35 16.38 -10.74 1.47
CA GLY A 35 15.55 -11.57 2.33
C GLY A 35 14.96 -10.85 3.54
N GLN A 36 15.28 -9.57 3.78
CA GLN A 36 14.71 -8.81 4.89
C GLN A 36 13.19 -8.69 4.75
N GLU A 37 12.49 -9.18 5.76
CA GLU A 37 11.05 -9.07 5.90
C GLU A 37 10.66 -7.77 6.60
N THR A 38 9.60 -7.13 6.11
CA THR A 38 8.99 -5.93 6.67
C THR A 38 7.49 -6.14 6.76
N PRO A 39 6.88 -6.05 7.95
CA PRO A 39 5.44 -6.14 8.08
C PRO A 39 4.76 -5.04 7.25
N VAL A 40 3.64 -5.40 6.60
CA VAL A 40 2.85 -4.46 5.81
C VAL A 40 1.37 -4.56 6.13
N PHE A 41 0.66 -3.45 5.91
CA PHE A 41 -0.78 -3.43 5.79
C PHE A 41 -1.17 -2.85 4.44
N ALA A 42 -1.94 -3.60 3.66
CA ALA A 42 -2.49 -3.16 2.39
C ALA A 42 -3.97 -2.77 2.57
N ARG A 43 -4.43 -1.75 1.83
CA ARG A 43 -5.85 -1.43 1.74
C ARG A 43 -6.26 -1.20 0.29
N PHE A 44 -7.17 -2.00 -0.23
CA PHE A 44 -7.73 -1.81 -1.58
C PHE A 44 -9.03 -1.03 -1.51
N SER A 45 -9.32 -0.22 -2.52
CA SER A 45 -10.51 0.65 -2.51
C SER A 45 -10.98 1.05 -3.91
N THR A 46 -12.26 1.38 -4.07
CA THR A 46 -12.74 2.24 -5.17
C THR A 46 -12.38 3.71 -4.89
N VAL A 47 -12.76 4.67 -5.73
CA VAL A 47 -12.40 6.10 -5.54
C VAL A 47 -13.62 6.96 -5.23
N LEU A 48 -14.60 6.96 -6.14
CA LEU A 48 -15.60 8.02 -6.22
C LEU A 48 -16.73 7.87 -5.19
N HIS A 49 -17.10 6.62 -4.90
CA HIS A 49 -18.33 6.32 -4.18
C HIS A 49 -18.11 6.08 -2.68
N GLY A 50 -19.16 6.31 -1.89
CA GLY A 50 -19.18 6.12 -0.43
C GLY A 50 -19.03 4.66 0.02
N LEU A 51 -18.94 4.46 1.34
CA LEU A 51 -18.65 3.18 2.00
C LEU A 51 -19.61 2.03 1.62
N GLY A 52 -20.87 2.35 1.33
CA GLY A 52 -21.91 1.37 0.98
C GLY A 52 -21.97 0.96 -0.50
N SER A 53 -21.08 1.50 -1.34
CA SER A 53 -21.09 1.23 -2.79
C SER A 53 -20.65 -0.21 -3.15
N PRO A 54 -21.11 -0.76 -4.29
CA PRO A 54 -20.68 -2.08 -4.75
C PRO A 54 -19.18 -2.12 -5.11
N GLU A 55 -18.54 -3.27 -4.92
CA GLU A 55 -17.09 -3.42 -5.15
C GLU A 55 -16.70 -3.53 -6.62
N THR A 56 -17.62 -3.94 -7.49
CA THR A 56 -17.38 -4.25 -8.90
C THR A 56 -17.68 -3.09 -9.85
N VAL A 57 -17.95 -1.89 -9.34
CA VAL A 57 -18.24 -0.69 -10.16
C VAL A 57 -17.03 -0.29 -11.02
N ARG A 58 -17.25 0.25 -12.23
CA ARG A 58 -16.17 0.80 -13.06
C ARG A 58 -15.64 2.09 -12.41
N ASP A 59 -14.42 2.04 -11.88
CA ASP A 59 -13.77 3.13 -11.14
C ASP A 59 -12.26 2.81 -11.05
N PRO A 60 -11.32 3.77 -10.92
CA PRO A 60 -9.95 3.42 -10.54
C PRO A 60 -9.93 2.72 -9.18
N ARG A 61 -8.82 2.04 -8.87
CA ARG A 61 -8.65 1.30 -7.62
C ARG A 61 -7.44 1.80 -6.87
N GLY A 62 -7.65 2.25 -5.64
CA GLY A 62 -6.57 2.57 -4.71
C GLY A 62 -5.88 1.30 -4.25
N SER A 63 -4.55 1.30 -4.28
CA SER A 63 -3.67 0.21 -3.83
C SER A 63 -2.56 0.72 -2.88
N PRO A 64 -2.88 1.39 -1.76
CA PRO A 64 -1.88 1.77 -0.76
C PRO A 64 -1.28 0.58 0.01
N TYR A 65 0.02 0.68 0.28
CA TYR A 65 0.79 -0.22 1.14
C TYR A 65 1.50 0.60 2.21
N LYS A 66 1.23 0.27 3.49
CA LYS A 66 1.97 0.80 4.65
C LYS A 66 3.05 -0.19 5.05
N PHE A 67 4.30 0.25 5.04
CA PHE A 67 5.47 -0.50 5.47
C PHE A 67 5.84 -0.09 6.88
N TYR A 68 5.82 -1.04 7.81
CA TYR A 68 6.24 -0.82 9.20
C TYR A 68 7.76 -1.02 9.32
N THR A 69 8.52 -0.04 8.83
CA THR A 69 9.99 -0.12 8.78
C THR A 69 10.62 0.18 10.15
N LYS A 70 11.86 -0.28 10.35
CA LYS A 70 12.64 0.01 11.58
C LYS A 70 12.99 1.50 11.75
N GLN A 71 12.86 2.31 10.69
CA GLN A 71 13.15 3.75 10.72
C GLN A 71 11.89 4.60 10.49
N GLY A 72 10.72 4.06 10.85
CA GLY A 72 9.43 4.74 10.75
C GLY A 72 8.52 4.14 9.69
N ASN A 73 7.26 4.57 9.69
CA ASN A 73 6.28 4.10 8.73
C ASN A 73 6.52 4.75 7.37
N TYR A 74 6.54 3.93 6.31
CA TYR A 74 6.58 4.40 4.93
C TYR A 74 5.28 4.02 4.23
N ASP A 75 4.58 4.98 3.65
CA ASP A 75 3.31 4.76 2.95
C ASP A 75 3.50 4.94 1.45
N PHE A 76 3.38 3.86 0.69
CA PHE A 76 3.28 3.91 -0.77
C PHE A 76 1.80 3.96 -1.16
N VAL A 77 1.29 5.14 -1.50
CA VAL A 77 -0.14 5.38 -1.78
C VAL A 77 -0.35 5.50 -3.29
N GLY A 78 -0.61 4.36 -3.95
CA GLY A 78 -0.79 4.29 -5.40
C GLY A 78 -2.20 3.88 -5.86
N ASN A 79 -2.39 3.88 -7.17
CA ASN A 79 -3.58 3.35 -7.86
C ASN A 79 -3.22 2.16 -8.77
N ASN A 80 -4.24 1.50 -9.32
CA ASN A 80 -4.08 0.43 -10.31
C ASN A 80 -3.84 0.93 -11.75
N THR A 81 -3.87 2.24 -11.98
CA THR A 81 -3.51 2.86 -13.26
C THR A 81 -2.20 3.65 -13.12
N PRO A 82 -1.37 3.72 -14.18
CA PRO A 82 -0.09 4.43 -14.13
C PRO A 82 -0.22 5.95 -14.30
N VAL A 83 -1.42 6.43 -14.68
CA VAL A 83 -1.81 7.84 -14.83
C VAL A 83 -3.24 8.03 -14.35
#